data_AF-A0A3B9WWB7-F1
#
_entry.id   AF-A0A3B9WWB7-F1
#
_cell.length_a   1.000
_cell.length_b   1.000
_cell.length_c   1.000
_cell.angle_alpha   90.00
_cell.angle_beta   90.00
_cell.angle_gamma   90.00
#
_symmetry.space_group_name_H-M   'P 1'
#
loop_
_entity.id
_entity.type
_entity.pdbx_description
1 polymer ?
#
loop_
_entity_poly.entity_id
_entity_poly.type
_entity_poly.pdbx_seq_one_letter_code
_entity_poly.pdbx_strand_id
1 'polypeptide(L)'
;VLLESHGALTWGQDLLSAYLKMESVEFYAELLYKARQLGGPKEFDEATVQRLYEIRRQMGLPGRHPADLCQNKGKPNCHNCGSCSSSESSGDSQELVAAITRKVLESLNK
;
A
#
# COMPACT_ATOMS: atom_id res chain seq x y z
N VAL A 1 7.72 -4.50 13.60
CA VAL A 1 6.89 -4.04 14.74
C VAL A 1 7.82 -3.78 15.90
N LEU A 2 7.64 -2.68 16.62
CA LEU A 2 8.38 -2.39 17.85
C LEU A 2 7.54 -2.84 19.05
N LEU A 3 8.17 -3.51 20.00
CA LEU A 3 7.58 -3.99 21.23
C LEU A 3 8.12 -3.14 22.38
N GLU A 4 7.22 -2.41 23.04
CA GLU A 4 7.59 -1.55 24.16
C GLU A 4 8.27 -2.38 25.25
N SER A 5 9.45 -1.91 25.68
CA SER A 5 10.27 -2.56 26.70
C SER A 5 10.68 -4.01 26.41
N HIS A 6 10.66 -4.45 25.14
CA HIS A 6 11.08 -5.80 24.74
C HIS A 6 12.07 -5.81 23.58
N GLY A 7 11.81 -5.04 22.51
CA GLY A 7 12.66 -5.02 21.32
C GLY A 7 11.87 -4.88 20.03
N ALA A 8 12.34 -5.54 18.97
CA ALA A 8 11.71 -5.49 17.65
C ALA A 8 11.36 -6.90 17.13
N LEU A 9 10.27 -6.98 16.38
CA LEU A 9 9.87 -8.18 15.64
C LEU A 9 9.84 -7.84 14.15
N THR A 10 10.61 -8.58 13.35
CA THR A 10 10.60 -8.50 11.88
C THR A 10 10.12 -9.81 11.28
N TRP A 11 9.56 -9.72 10.08
CA TRP A 11 9.06 -10.86 9.33
C TRP A 11 9.37 -10.71 7.85
N GLY A 12 9.57 -11.81 7.16
CA GLY A 12 9.83 -11.89 5.73
C GLY A 12 9.40 -13.24 5.18
N GLN A 13 9.35 -13.34 3.85
CA GLN A 13 9.09 -14.61 3.16
C GLN A 13 10.18 -15.65 3.46
N ASP A 14 11.43 -15.19 3.57
CA ASP A 14 12.60 -16.00 3.89
C ASP A 14 13.31 -15.49 5.16
N LEU A 15 14.11 -16.35 5.77
CA LEU A 15 14.91 -16.02 6.96
C LEU A 15 15.88 -14.86 6.67
N LEU A 16 16.58 -14.89 5.52
CA LEU A 16 17.47 -13.82 5.10
C LEU A 16 16.73 -12.48 4.97
N SER A 17 15.55 -12.51 4.34
CA SER A 17 14.69 -11.35 4.17
C SER A 17 14.17 -10.79 5.51
N ALA A 18 13.99 -11.63 6.53
CA ALA A 18 13.63 -11.20 7.88
C ALA A 18 14.83 -10.62 8.64
N TYR A 19 16.00 -11.25 8.50
CA TYR A 19 17.27 -10.81 9.08
C TYR A 19 17.69 -9.42 8.56
N LEU A 20 17.69 -9.22 7.24
CA LEU A 20 18.04 -7.92 6.64
C LEU A 20 17.08 -6.79 7.05
N LYS A 21 15.79 -7.12 7.24
CA LYS A 21 14.82 -6.17 7.79
C LYS A 21 15.13 -5.83 9.25
N MET A 22 15.62 -6.80 10.03
CA MET A 22 16.04 -6.55 11.42
C MET A 22 17.25 -5.62 11.47
N GLU A 23 18.26 -5.88 10.64
CA GLU A 23 19.45 -5.03 10.52
C GLU A 23 19.09 -3.59 10.13
N SER A 24 18.17 -3.42 9.17
CA SER A 24 17.68 -2.10 8.76
C SER A 24 16.97 -1.35 9.90
N VAL A 25 16.20 -2.07 10.72
CA VAL A 25 15.49 -1.49 11.88
C VAL A 25 16.47 -1.07 12.96
N GLU A 26 17.46 -1.90 13.28
CA GLU A 26 18.49 -1.59 14.28
C GLU A 26 19.34 -0.38 13.85
N PHE A 27 19.80 -0.36 12.61
CA PHE A 27 20.57 0.76 12.06
C PHE A 27 19.80 2.08 12.14
N TYR A 28 18.51 2.06 11.80
CA TYR A 28 17.66 3.24 11.90
C TYR A 28 17.44 3.68 13.36
N ALA A 29 17.26 2.73 14.29
CA ALA A 29 17.11 3.03 15.70
C ALA A 29 18.37 3.70 16.28
N GLU A 30 19.55 3.19 15.93
CA GLU A 30 20.82 3.79 16.34
C GLU A 30 21.00 5.20 15.76
N LEU A 31 20.72 5.38 14.47
CA LEU A 31 20.79 6.69 13.81
C LEU A 31 19.86 7.69 14.49
N LEU A 32 18.62 7.28 14.78
CA LEU A 32 17.62 8.13 15.41
C LEU A 32 18.01 8.45 16.86
N TYR A 33 18.58 7.50 17.60
CA TYR A 33 19.08 7.71 18.96
C TYR A 33 20.22 8.74 18.98
N LYS A 34 21.17 8.64 18.06
CA LYS A 34 22.26 9.62 17.91
C LYS A 34 21.74 10.98 17.46
N ALA A 35 20.83 11.02 16.48
CA ALA A 35 20.23 12.27 15.99
C ALA A 35 19.45 13.00 17.08
N ARG A 36 18.71 12.28 17.93
CA ARG A 36 18.00 12.88 19.08
C ARG A 36 18.96 13.57 20.06
N GLN A 37 20.13 12.99 20.32
CA GLN A 37 21.14 13.61 21.17
C GLN A 37 21.74 14.87 20.56
N LEU A 38 21.79 14.96 19.22
CA LEU A 38 22.36 16.10 18.49
C LEU A 38 21.35 17.24 18.17
N GLY A 39 20.13 17.19 18.73
CA GLY A 39 19.10 18.21 18.52
C GLY A 39 17.86 17.75 17.73
N GLY A 40 17.76 16.45 17.44
CA GLY A 40 16.59 15.85 16.79
C GLY A 40 16.82 15.50 15.32
N PRO A 41 16.10 14.49 14.80
CA PRO A 41 16.17 14.13 13.39
C PRO A 41 15.51 15.20 12.51
N LYS A 42 16.05 15.41 11.31
CA LYS A 42 15.42 16.22 10.28
C LYS A 42 14.44 15.36 9.49
N GLU A 43 13.15 15.60 9.69
CA GLU A 43 12.09 14.89 8.98
C GLU A 43 12.02 15.34 7.50
N PHE A 44 11.50 14.45 6.65
CA PHE A 44 11.24 14.78 5.25
C PHE A 44 9.94 15.56 5.13
N ASP A 45 9.94 16.53 4.24
CA ASP A 45 8.73 17.27 3.88
C ASP A 45 7.71 16.37 3.16
N GLU A 46 6.42 16.65 3.31
CA GLU A 46 5.32 15.82 2.79
C GLU A 46 5.43 15.63 1.27
N ALA A 47 5.80 16.69 0.53
CA ALA A 47 6.02 16.62 -0.91
C ALA A 47 7.16 15.66 -1.30
N THR A 48 8.18 15.51 -0.46
CA THR A 48 9.27 14.56 -0.69
C THR A 48 8.83 13.14 -0.36
N VAL A 49 8.07 12.96 0.72
CA VAL A 49 7.46 11.67 1.07
C VAL A 49 6.55 11.16 -0.05
N GLN A 50 5.72 12.03 -0.63
CA GLN A 50 4.85 11.68 -1.74
C GLN A 50 5.62 11.24 -2.99
N ARG A 51 6.70 11.96 -3.33
CA ARG A 51 7.60 11.56 -4.43
C ARG A 51 8.24 10.19 -4.18
N LEU A 52 8.63 9.89 -2.94
CA LEU A 52 9.17 8.56 -2.59
C LEU A 52 8.13 7.45 -2.75
N TYR A 53 6.86 7.72 -2.45
CA TYR A 53 5.77 6.76 -2.70
C TYR A 53 5.55 6.53 -4.20
N GLU A 54 5.65 7.56 -5.03
CA GLU A 54 5.56 7.43 -6.49
C GLU A 54 6.70 6.59 -7.06
N ILE A 55 7.94 6.83 -6.61
CA ILE A 55 9.11 6.02 -7.01
C ILE A 55 8.92 4.55 -6.63
N ARG A 56 8.41 4.26 -5.43
CA ARG A 56 8.11 2.88 -5.01
C ARG A 56 7.10 2.20 -5.95
N ARG A 57 6.04 2.92 -6.35
CA ARG A 57 5.01 2.41 -7.27
C ARG A 57 5.62 2.10 -8.65
N GLN A 58 6.49 2.98 -9.15
CA GLN A 58 7.21 2.76 -10.41
C GLN A 58 8.16 1.55 -10.33
N MET A 59 8.80 1.32 -9.18
CA MET A 59 9.65 0.16 -8.96
C MET A 59 8.89 -1.16 -8.84
N GLY A 60 7.56 -1.15 -8.72
CA GLY A 60 6.73 -2.36 -8.67
C GLY A 60 7.03 -3.29 -7.49
N LEU A 61 7.52 -2.73 -6.38
CA LEU A 61 7.96 -3.52 -5.21
C LEU A 61 6.78 -4.25 -4.55
N PRO A 62 6.83 -5.59 -4.42
CA PRO A 62 5.75 -6.36 -3.80
C PRO A 62 5.69 -6.16 -2.28
N GLY A 63 4.51 -6.37 -1.70
CA GLY A 63 4.28 -6.38 -0.25
C GLY A 63 3.54 -5.17 0.30
N ARG A 64 2.90 -5.35 1.47
CA ARG A 64 2.04 -4.31 2.09
C ARG A 64 2.87 -3.08 2.47
N HIS A 65 2.49 -1.90 1.98
CA HIS A 65 3.05 -0.63 2.40
C HIS A 65 2.09 0.11 3.33
N PRO A 66 2.57 0.75 4.43
CA PRO A 66 1.77 1.70 5.19
C PRO A 66 1.05 2.77 4.35
N ALA A 67 1.65 3.27 3.26
CA ALA A 67 1.01 4.28 2.41
C ALA A 67 -0.13 3.74 1.52
N ASP A 68 -0.23 2.40 1.39
CA ASP A 68 -1.30 1.73 0.64
C ASP A 68 -2.48 1.35 1.55
N LEU A 69 -2.40 1.63 2.86
CA LEU A 69 -3.57 1.51 3.73
C LEU A 69 -4.56 2.62 3.38
N CYS A 70 -5.51 2.31 2.51
CA CYS A 70 -6.82 2.94 2.52
C CYS A 70 -7.46 2.73 3.90
N GLN A 71 -7.24 3.66 4.82
CA GLN A 71 -8.05 3.81 6.02
C GLN A 71 -9.39 4.44 5.60
N ASN A 72 -10.26 3.62 4.99
CA ASN A 72 -11.68 3.89 4.75
C ASN A 72 -12.05 5.36 4.46
N LYS A 73 -11.79 5.86 3.24
CA LYS A 73 -12.59 6.97 2.70
C LYS A 73 -13.89 6.42 2.09
N GLY A 74 -14.76 5.88 2.95
CA GLY A 74 -16.22 5.93 2.75
C GLY A 74 -17.01 4.73 2.19
N LYS A 75 -16.51 3.48 2.12
CA LYS A 75 -17.33 2.30 1.70
C LYS A 75 -16.94 0.99 2.42
N PRO A 76 -17.86 0.00 2.55
CA PRO A 76 -17.66 -1.17 3.40
C PRO A 76 -16.69 -2.18 2.77
N ASN A 77 -15.70 -2.61 3.56
CA ASN A 77 -14.74 -3.70 3.29
C ASN A 77 -13.71 -3.48 2.17
N CYS A 78 -12.68 -2.69 2.45
CA CYS A 78 -11.41 -2.77 1.72
C CYS A 78 -10.41 -3.69 2.43
N HIS A 79 -10.68 -5.00 2.42
CA HIS A 79 -9.66 -6.02 2.66
C HIS A 79 -9.29 -6.66 1.32
N ASN A 80 -8.01 -6.58 0.95
CA ASN A 80 -7.38 -7.04 -0.29
C ASN A 80 -7.26 -6.01 -1.43
N CYS A 81 -6.55 -4.91 -1.18
CA CYS A 81 -5.99 -4.07 -2.24
C CYS A 81 -4.77 -4.79 -2.86
N GLY A 82 -5.04 -5.69 -3.80
CA GLY A 82 -4.04 -6.29 -4.70
C GLY A 82 -4.14 -5.78 -6.14
N SER A 83 -5.06 -4.87 -6.42
CA SER A 83 -5.24 -4.24 -7.73
C SER A 83 -5.98 -2.92 -7.57
N CYS A 84 -5.24 -1.84 -7.37
CA CYS A 84 -5.76 -0.48 -7.51
C CYS A 84 -5.16 0.17 -8.76
N SER A 85 -5.43 -0.47 -9.89
CA SER A 85 -5.47 0.17 -11.20
C SER A 85 -6.93 0.15 -11.66
N SER A 86 -7.77 0.95 -11.03
CA SER A 86 -9.08 1.31 -11.56
C SER A 86 -9.04 2.78 -11.94
N SER A 87 -8.45 3.03 -13.11
CA SER A 87 -8.88 4.12 -13.97
C SER A 87 -10.41 4.12 -14.03
N GLU A 88 -11.00 5.29 -13.83
CA GLU A 88 -12.43 5.53 -13.89
C GLU A 88 -13.04 4.95 -15.18
N SER A 89 -13.85 3.90 -15.08
CA SER A 89 -14.74 3.45 -16.15
C SER A 89 -16.11 3.07 -15.60
N SER A 90 -16.68 3.96 -14.77
CA SER A 90 -18.06 3.86 -14.31
C SER A 90 -19.10 4.20 -15.40
N GLY A 91 -18.66 4.64 -16.59
CA GLY A 91 -19.53 4.92 -17.74
C GLY A 91 -19.84 3.69 -18.59
N ASP A 92 -18.82 2.93 -18.99
CA ASP A 92 -18.97 1.86 -20.01
C ASP A 92 -19.83 0.69 -19.54
N SER A 93 -19.85 0.42 -18.23
CA SER A 93 -20.57 -0.74 -17.67
C SER A 93 -22.09 -0.61 -17.85
N GLN A 94 -22.66 0.59 -17.83
CA GLN A 94 -24.11 0.77 -17.97
C GLN A 94 -24.56 0.56 -19.42
N GLU A 95 -23.76 1.00 -20.39
CA GLU A 95 -24.06 0.84 -21.82
C GLU A 95 -23.91 -0.62 -22.27
N LEU A 96 -22.89 -1.33 -21.76
CA LEU A 96 -22.70 -2.76 -21.97
C LEU A 96 -23.84 -3.58 -21.36
N VAL A 97 -24.29 -3.25 -20.15
CA VAL A 97 -25.43 -3.94 -19.51
C VAL A 97 -26.70 -3.74 -20.34
N ALA A 98 -26.97 -2.52 -20.82
CA ALA A 98 -28.14 -2.24 -21.66
C ALA A 98 -28.13 -3.04 -22.98
N ALA A 99 -26.96 -3.13 -23.63
CA ALA A 99 -26.78 -3.90 -24.87
C ALA A 99 -26.98 -5.42 -24.66
N ILE A 100 -26.49 -5.95 -23.53
CA ILE A 100 -26.67 -7.38 -23.18
C ILE A 100 -28.14 -7.68 -22.90
N THR A 101 -28.84 -6.86 -22.11
CA THR A 101 -30.28 -7.06 -21.86
C THR A 101 -31.12 -7.05 -23.13
N ARG A 102 -30.78 -6.19 -24.11
CA ARG A 102 -31.48 -6.14 -25.39
C ARG A 102 -31.33 -7.44 -26.18
N LYS A 103 -30.10 -7.95 -26.30
CA LYS A 103 -29.82 -9.24 -26.96
C LYS A 103 -30.48 -10.43 -26.27
N VAL A 104 -30.54 -10.42 -24.94
CA VAL A 104 -31.21 -11.48 -24.17
C VAL A 104 -32.71 -11.45 -24.40
N LEU A 105 -33.35 -10.27 -24.39
CA LEU A 105 -34.78 -10.15 -24.71
C LEU A 105 -35.11 -10.56 -26.15
N GLU A 106 -34.24 -10.25 -27.12
CA GLU A 106 -34.38 -10.73 -28.50
C GLU A 106 -34.25 -12.26 -28.59
N SER A 107 -33.32 -12.87 -27.85
CA SER A 107 -33.13 -14.33 -27.82
C SER A 107 -34.25 -15.08 -27.08
N LEU A 108 -34.95 -14.41 -26.16
CA LEU A 108 -36.07 -14.95 -25.40
C LEU A 108 -37.42 -14.77 -26.12
N ASN A 109 -37.51 -13.89 -27.12
CA ASN A 109 -38.70 -13.74 -27.97
C ASN A 109 -38.75 -14.83 -29.06
N LYS A 110 -39.09 -16.04 -28.60
CA LYS A 110 -39.98 -16.94 -29.35
C LYS A 110 -41.43 -16.62 -29.02
#